data_AF-A0AAE1HJ69-F1
#
_entry.id   AF-A0AAE1HJ69-F1
#
_cell.length_a   1.000
_cell.length_b   1.000
_cell.length_c   1.000
_cell.angle_alpha   90.00
_cell.angle_beta   90.00
_cell.angle_gamma   90.00
#
_symmetry.space_group_name_H-M   'P 1'
#
loop_
_entity.id
_entity.type
_entity.pdbx_description
1 polymer ?
#
loop_
_entity_poly.entity_id
_entity_poly.type
_entity_poly.pdbx_seq_one_letter_code
_entity_poly.pdbx_strand_id
1 'polypeptide(L)'
;MKFNIIPRREFIKEVKQPRSGFVFKEFQLKLKIRRFIADAPARIWVKNVNQHGSYFACERCIAEGVWFGSRMTYPLRELAEERTDESLAQHVDH
;
A
#
# COMPACT_ATOMS: atom_id res chain seq x y z
N MET A 1 -10.26 20.74 -7.59
CA MET A 1 -10.21 20.47 -6.14
C MET A 1 -8.77 20.17 -5.74
N LYS A 2 -8.16 20.97 -4.86
CA LYS A 2 -6.86 20.64 -4.28
C LYS A 2 -7.14 19.86 -2.99
N PHE A 3 -6.89 18.56 -3.00
CA PHE A 3 -6.86 17.80 -1.75
C PHE A 3 -5.55 18.18 -1.05
N ASN A 4 -5.64 18.79 0.14
CA ASN A 4 -4.48 18.94 1.02
C ASN A 4 -4.15 17.56 1.60
N ILE A 5 -3.47 16.75 0.79
CA ILE A 5 -2.99 15.43 1.20
C ILE A 5 -1.78 15.68 2.11
N ILE A 6 -1.93 15.33 3.38
CA ILE A 6 -0.84 15.31 4.36
C ILE A 6 0.29 14.43 3.79
N PRO A 7 1.57 14.80 3.90
CA PRO A 7 2.68 13.93 3.49
C PRO A 7 2.58 12.51 4.09
N ARG A 8 2.85 11.47 3.30
CA ARG A 8 2.73 10.05 3.70
C ARG A 8 3.44 9.74 5.02
N ARG A 9 4.63 10.31 5.22
CA ARG A 9 5.43 10.09 6.42
C ARG A 9 4.72 10.59 7.69
N GLU A 10 4.03 11.72 7.59
CA GLU A 10 3.28 12.30 8.71
C GLU A 10 2.06 11.47 9.03
N PHE A 11 1.31 11.02 8.02
CA PHE A 11 0.20 10.08 8.21
C PHE A 11 0.64 8.79 8.89
N ILE A 12 1.75 8.18 8.45
CA ILE A 12 2.27 6.95 9.08
C ILE A 12 2.66 7.21 10.55
N LYS A 13 3.24 8.38 10.85
CA LYS A 13 3.59 8.77 12.21
C LYS A 13 2.33 8.89 13.08
N GLU A 14 1.33 9.61 12.60
CA GLU A 14 0.04 9.81 13.28
C GLU A 14 -0.65 8.47 13.55
N VAL A 15 -0.75 7.61 12.53
CA VAL A 15 -1.35 6.26 12.64
C VAL A 15 -0.64 5.38 13.69
N LYS A 16 0.66 5.57 13.91
CA LYS A 16 1.42 4.81 14.90
C LYS A 16 1.26 5.36 16.32
N GLN A 17 0.93 6.64 16.51
CA GLN A 17 0.85 7.27 17.82
C GLN A 17 -0.15 6.59 18.77
N PRO A 18 -1.39 6.26 18.38
CA PRO A 18 -2.36 5.66 19.30
C PRO A 18 -1.96 4.30 19.87
N ARG A 19 -0.94 3.64 19.28
CA ARG A 19 -0.38 2.39 19.80
C ARG A 19 0.38 2.55 21.11
N SER A 20 0.95 3.73 21.39
CA SER A 20 1.59 4.00 22.69
C SER A 20 0.56 4.12 23.82
N GLY A 21 -0.72 4.23 23.48
CA GLY A 21 -1.80 4.51 24.41
C GLY A 21 -1.95 6.01 24.68
N PHE A 22 -3.10 6.37 25.25
CA PHE A 22 -3.44 7.73 25.63
C PHE A 22 -4.38 7.73 26.84
N VAL A 23 -4.43 8.85 27.55
CA VAL A 23 -5.31 9.04 28.70
C VAL A 23 -6.59 9.70 28.24
N PHE A 24 -7.74 9.10 28.59
CA PHE A 24 -9.04 9.71 28.38
C PHE A 24 -9.88 9.57 29.65
N LYS A 25 -10.26 10.69 30.26
CA LYS A 25 -11.02 10.74 31.52
C LYS A 25 -10.43 9.79 32.58
N GLU A 26 -9.13 9.91 32.83
CA GLU A 26 -8.35 9.10 33.79
C GLU A 26 -8.11 7.63 33.40
N PHE A 27 -8.70 7.14 32.30
CA PHE A 27 -8.45 5.78 31.81
C PHE A 27 -7.25 5.73 30.85
N GLN A 28 -6.38 4.75 31.04
CA GLN A 28 -5.31 4.40 30.10
C GLN A 28 -5.90 3.53 28.98
N LEU A 29 -6.04 4.10 27.78
CA LEU A 29 -6.59 3.41 26.62
C LEU A 29 -5.49 3.12 25.60
N LYS A 30 -5.62 2.02 24.86
CA LYS A 30 -4.77 1.68 23.72
C LYS A 30 -5.64 1.45 22.49
N LEU A 31 -5.33 2.13 21.40
CA LEU A 31 -6.04 1.95 20.14
C LEU A 31 -5.25 1.00 19.24
N LYS A 32 -5.89 -0.10 18.84
CA LYS A 32 -5.32 -1.08 17.90
C LYS A 32 -6.06 -1.00 16.57
N ILE A 33 -5.38 -0.51 15.55
CA ILE A 33 -5.90 -0.53 14.19
C ILE A 33 -5.84 -1.96 13.66
N ARG A 34 -6.99 -2.49 13.22
CA ARG A 34 -7.10 -3.86 12.68
C ARG A 34 -6.92 -3.92 11.17
N ARG A 35 -7.58 -3.01 10.44
CA ARG A 35 -7.58 -2.99 8.97
C ARG A 35 -7.68 -1.55 8.47
N PHE A 36 -7.09 -1.29 7.31
CA PHE A 36 -7.33 -0.10 6.52
C PHE A 36 -8.20 -0.49 5.33
N ILE A 37 -9.30 0.23 5.13
CA ILE A 37 -10.13 0.09 3.94
C ILE A 37 -9.88 1.36 3.12
N ALA A 38 -9.41 1.17 1.88
CA ALA A 38 -9.02 2.25 1.00
C ALA A 38 -9.33 1.86 -0.45
N ASP A 39 -9.74 2.84 -1.24
CA ASP A 39 -9.84 2.70 -2.69
C ASP A 39 -8.44 2.54 -3.32
N ALA A 40 -8.39 2.35 -4.65
CA ALA A 40 -7.11 2.12 -5.31
C ALA A 40 -6.12 3.29 -5.12
N PRO A 41 -6.48 4.57 -5.37
CA PRO A 41 -5.55 5.69 -5.18
C PRO A 41 -5.00 5.82 -3.76
N ALA A 42 -5.87 5.76 -2.73
CA ALA A 42 -5.40 5.88 -1.35
C ALA A 42 -4.54 4.68 -0.92
N ARG A 43 -4.87 3.47 -1.37
CA ARG A 43 -4.08 2.26 -1.09
C ARG A 43 -2.67 2.35 -1.66
N ILE A 44 -2.54 2.83 -2.90
CA ILE A 44 -1.26 3.02 -3.58
C ILE A 44 -0.42 4.06 -2.84
N TRP A 45 -1.04 5.17 -2.44
CA TRP A 45 -0.39 6.22 -1.67
C TRP A 45 0.11 5.74 -0.30
N VAL A 46 -0.70 4.99 0.45
CA VAL A 46 -0.26 4.41 1.75
C VAL A 46 0.89 3.42 1.56
N LYS A 47 0.76 2.53 0.57
CA LYS A 47 1.74 1.47 0.30
C LYS A 47 3.00 1.96 -0.41
N ASN A 48 2.99 3.17 -0.98
CA ASN A 48 4.09 3.73 -1.78
C ASN A 48 4.47 2.86 -2.98
N VAL A 49 3.46 2.36 -3.69
CA VAL A 49 3.63 1.47 -4.86
C VAL A 49 3.16 2.15 -6.12
N ASN A 50 3.34 1.51 -7.28
CA ASN A 50 2.76 2.00 -8.52
C ASN A 50 1.27 1.60 -8.64
N GLN A 51 0.54 2.36 -9.45
CA GLN A 51 -0.84 2.01 -9.80
C GLN A 51 -0.90 0.80 -10.74
N HIS A 52 -2.06 0.15 -10.76
CA HIS A 52 -2.41 -0.83 -11.78
C HIS A 52 -2.13 -0.28 -13.19
N GLY A 53 -1.52 -1.08 -14.06
CA GLY A 53 -1.09 -0.63 -15.39
C GLY A 53 0.39 -0.26 -15.49
N SER A 54 1.15 -0.36 -14.40
CA SER A 54 2.62 -0.23 -14.41
C SER A 54 3.32 -1.49 -14.94
N TYR A 55 4.65 -1.55 -14.93
CA TYR A 55 5.36 -2.78 -15.33
C TYR A 55 4.90 -4.01 -14.53
N PHE A 56 4.61 -3.85 -13.23
CA PHE A 56 3.95 -4.88 -12.44
C PHE A 56 2.44 -4.65 -12.40
N ALA A 57 1.66 -5.73 -12.55
CA ALA A 57 0.21 -5.67 -12.68
C ALA A 57 -0.49 -5.07 -11.46
N CYS A 58 -0.06 -5.45 -10.26
CA CYS A 58 -0.68 -5.04 -9.00
C CYS A 58 0.31 -5.09 -7.85
N GLU A 59 -0.13 -4.70 -6.66
CA GLU A 59 0.65 -4.71 -5.42
C GLU A 59 0.71 -6.09 -4.71
N ARG A 60 0.03 -7.10 -5.26
CA ARG A 60 -0.15 -8.41 -4.61
C ARG A 60 0.68 -9.53 -5.21
N CYS A 61 1.02 -9.45 -6.50
CA CYS A 61 1.79 -10.51 -7.18
C CYS A 61 2.83 -9.95 -8.13
N ILE A 62 3.91 -10.71 -8.32
CA ILE A 62 5.06 -10.39 -9.18
C ILE A 62 4.72 -10.75 -10.64
N ALA A 63 3.56 -10.30 -11.11
CA ALA A 63 3.15 -10.44 -12.50
C ALA A 63 3.76 -9.30 -13.32
N GLU A 64 4.82 -9.62 -14.05
CA GLU A 64 5.46 -8.72 -15.01
C GLU A 64 4.59 -8.51 -16.24
N GLY A 65 4.54 -7.26 -16.69
CA GLY A 65 3.86 -6.87 -17.90
C GLY A 65 4.77 -6.94 -19.13
N VAL A 66 4.15 -7.14 -20.28
CA VAL A 66 4.79 -7.12 -21.59
C VAL A 66 4.10 -6.05 -22.44
N TRP A 67 4.92 -5.22 -23.10
CA TRP A 67 4.43 -4.27 -24.07
C TRP A 67 3.96 -5.00 -25.33
N PHE A 68 2.68 -4.84 -25.66
CA PHE A 68 2.11 -5.26 -26.93
C PHE A 68 1.66 -4.02 -27.70
N GLY A 69 2.51 -3.58 -28.64
CA GLY A 69 2.37 -2.27 -29.27
C GLY A 69 2.49 -1.14 -28.23
N SER A 70 1.50 -0.25 -28.17
CA SER A 70 1.45 0.87 -27.22
C SER A 70 0.70 0.57 -25.92
N ARG A 71 0.48 -0.70 -25.58
CA ARG A 71 -0.28 -1.13 -24.40
C ARG A 71 0.53 -2.08 -23.53
N MET A 72 0.49 -1.86 -22.22
CA MET A 72 0.96 -2.83 -21.24
C MET A 72 -0.05 -3.95 -21.12
N THR A 73 0.39 -5.20 -21.25
CA THR A 73 -0.43 -6.40 -21.08
C THR A 73 0.19 -7.32 -20.04
N TYR A 74 -0.63 -8.13 -19.38
CA TYR A 74 -0.17 -9.09 -18.36
C TYR A 74 -0.61 -10.48 -18.82
N PRO A 75 0.17 -11.13 -19.71
CA PRO A 75 -0.18 -12.46 -20.18
C PRO A 75 -0.27 -13.41 -18.99
N LEU A 76 -1.26 -14.30 -19.02
CA LEU A 76 -1.51 -15.25 -17.94
C LEU A 76 -0.29 -16.18 -17.82
N ARG A 77 0.55 -15.94 -16.81
CA ARG A 77 1.53 -16.93 -16.36
C ARG A 77 0.80 -17.85 -15.37
N GLU A 78 0.96 -19.16 -15.51
CA GLU A 78 0.16 -20.15 -14.77
C GLU A 78 0.16 -19.91 -13.26
N LEU A 79 1.25 -19.38 -12.69
CA LEU A 79 1.33 -18.91 -11.31
C LEU A 79 2.28 -17.70 -11.22
N ALA A 80 1.74 -16.51 -10.94
CA ALA A 80 2.58 -15.38 -10.52
C ALA A 80 2.77 -15.46 -9.01
N GLU A 81 4.02 -15.37 -8.54
CA GLU A 81 4.33 -15.39 -7.11
C GLU A 81 3.66 -14.22 -6.38
N GLU A 82 3.13 -14.48 -5.18
CA GLU A 82 2.54 -13.44 -4.35
C GLU A 82 3.63 -12.66 -3.61
N ARG A 83 3.47 -11.34 -3.52
CA ARG A 83 4.32 -10.51 -2.67
C ARG A 83 3.94 -10.72 -1.22
N THR A 84 4.96 -10.77 -0.36
CA THR A 84 4.77 -10.68 1.09
C THR A 84 4.71 -9.22 1.52
N ASP A 85 4.24 -8.97 2.75
CA ASP A 85 4.27 -7.63 3.32
C ASP A 85 5.71 -7.10 3.43
N GLU A 86 6.68 -7.98 3.72
CA GLU A 86 8.10 -7.66 3.80
C GLU A 86 8.68 -7.29 2.43
N SER A 87 8.42 -8.09 1.39
CA SER A 87 8.99 -7.83 0.05
C SER A 87 8.44 -6.51 -0.52
N LEU A 88 7.15 -6.26 -0.31
CA LEU A 88 6.51 -5.01 -0.71
C LEU A 88 7.07 -3.80 0.04
N ALA A 89 7.34 -3.94 1.34
CA ALA A 89 7.85 -2.84 2.17
C ALA A 89 9.31 -2.49 1.85
N GLN A 90 10.11 -3.46 1.41
CA GLN A 90 11.50 -3.28 1.02
C GLN A 90 11.67 -2.88 -0.45
N HIS A 91 10.60 -2.94 -1.25
CA HIS A 91 10.64 -2.72 -2.70
C HIS A 91 11.64 -3.67 -3.41
N VAL A 92 11.69 -4.94 -2.97
CA VAL A 92 12.60 -5.98 -3.48
C VAL A 92 11.89 -6.89 -4.49
N ASP A 93 11.19 -6.29 -5.43
CA ASP A 93 10.72 -7.05 -6.59
C ASP A 93 11.96 -7.37 -7.44
N HIS A 94 12.15 -8.66 -7.77
CA HIS A 94 13.21 -9.12 -8.65
C HIS A 94 13.09 -8.52 -10.07
#